data_AF-G6Y3R3-F1
#
_entry.id   AF-G6Y3R3-F1
#
_cell.length_a   1.000
_cell.length_b   1.000
_cell.length_c   1.000
_cell.angle_alpha   90.00
_cell.angle_beta   90.00
_cell.angle_gamma   90.00
#
_symmetry.space_group_name_H-M   'P 1'
#
loop_
_entity.id
_entity.type
_entity.pdbx_description
1 polymer ?
#
loop_
_entity_poly.entity_id
_entity_poly.type
_entity_poly.pdbx_seq_one_letter_code
_entity_poly.pdbx_strand_id
1 'polypeptide(L)' 'MVKSKWVCRKLRNFRAGIEAGISCLKRAYGFGRCTWRGLDHFKTYVWSSVVAYNLALFTRLKPV' A
#
# COMPACT_ATOMS: atom_id res chain seq x y z
N MET A 1 21.91 -11.29 -13.06
CA MET A 1 21.23 -10.11 -13.65
C MET A 1 20.34 -10.57 -14.80
N VAL A 2 19.10 -10.10 -14.88
CA VAL A 2 18.21 -10.44 -16.00
C VAL A 2 18.81 -9.92 -17.32
N LYS A 3 18.80 -10.73 -18.38
CA LYS A 3 19.46 -10.40 -19.66
C LYS A 3 18.88 -9.16 -20.36
N SER A 4 17.61 -8.80 -20.10
CA SER A 4 16.93 -7.66 -20.72
C SER A 4 16.87 -6.44 -19.80
N LYS A 5 17.52 -5.35 -20.20
CA LYS A 5 17.46 -4.05 -19.50
C LYS A 5 16.03 -3.52 -19.38
N TRP A 6 15.17 -3.78 -20.37
CA TRP A 6 13.77 -3.37 -20.35
C TRP A 6 12.97 -4.09 -19.25
N VAL A 7 13.17 -5.41 -19.10
CA VAL A 7 12.52 -6.21 -18.04
C VAL A 7 12.98 -5.72 -16.66
N CYS A 8 14.29 -5.47 -16.49
CA CYS A 8 14.82 -4.94 -15.24
C CYS A 8 14.20 -3.57 -14.89
N ARG A 9 14.04 -2.68 -15.88
CA ARG A 9 13.41 -1.37 -15.69
C ARG A 9 11.92 -1.51 -15.32
N LYS A 10 11.19 -2.41 -15.97
CA LYS A 10 9.78 -2.65 -15.67
C LYS A 10 9.59 -3.17 -14.24
N LEU A 11 10.40 -4.15 -13.81
CA LEU A 11 10.35 -4.67 -12.43
C LEU A 11 10.71 -3.62 -11.39
N ARG A 12 11.68 -2.73 -11.69
CA ARG A 12 12.04 -1.63 -10.81
C ARG A 12 10.91 -0.62 -10.66
N ASN A 13 10.25 -0.25 -11.76
CA ASN A 13 9.10 0.65 -11.72
C ASN A 13 7.93 0.03 -10.95
N PHE A 14 7.71 -1.28 -11.10
CA PHE A 14 6.71 -2.00 -10.31
C PHE A 14 7.00 -1.94 -8.81
N ARG A 15 8.24 -2.23 -8.40
CA ARG A 15 8.66 -2.12 -6.99
C ARG A 15 8.49 -0.70 -6.45
N ALA A 16 8.90 0.31 -7.21
CA ALA A 16 8.70 1.70 -6.83
C ALA A 16 7.22 2.05 -6.64
N GLY A 17 6.32 1.48 -7.45
CA GLY A 17 4.87 1.62 -7.28
C GLY A 17 4.36 1.01 -5.96
N ILE A 18 4.84 -0.19 -5.61
CA ILE A 18 4.52 -0.84 -4.33
C ILE A 18 5.03 -0.01 -3.14
N GLU A 19 6.28 0.46 -3.22
CA GLU A 19 6.89 1.30 -2.17
C GLU A 19 6.14 2.62 -1.99
N ALA A 20 5.68 3.24 -3.09
CA ALA A 20 4.84 4.43 -3.06
C ALA A 20 3.49 4.18 -2.37
N GLY A 21 2.84 3.04 -2.66
CA GLY A 21 1.59 2.64 -2.01
C GLY A 21 1.75 2.45 -0.50
N ILE A 22 2.80 1.73 -0.08
CA ILE A 22 3.13 1.53 1.34
C ILE A 22 3.45 2.87 2.02
N SER A 23 4.18 3.77 1.34
CA SER A 23 4.45 5.12 1.86
C SER A 23 3.16 5.92 2.10
N CYS A 24 2.21 5.87 1.15
CA CYS A 24 0.92 6.52 1.28
C CYS A 24 0.09 5.95 2.45
N LEU A 25 0.03 4.62 2.57
CA LEU A 25 -0.62 3.92 3.68
C LEU A 25 -0.08 4.38 5.05
N LYS A 26 1.24 4.45 5.20
CA LYS A 26 1.89 4.88 6.45
C LYS A 26 1.61 6.35 6.79
N ARG A 27 1.65 7.25 5.79
CA ARG A 27 1.54 8.70 6.02
C ARG A 27 0.10 9.19 6.14
N ALA A 28 -0.82 8.69 5.33
CA ALA A 28 -2.17 9.23 5.22
C ALA A 28 -3.26 8.36 5.89
N TYR A 29 -3.06 7.04 5.94
CA TYR A 29 -4.08 6.09 6.42
C TYR A 29 -3.75 5.47 7.76
N GLY A 30 -2.75 6.02 8.46
CA GLY A 30 -2.42 5.61 9.82
C GLY A 30 -1.82 4.21 9.91
N PHE A 31 -1.18 3.67 8.87
CA PHE A 31 -0.44 2.39 8.98
C PHE A 31 0.92 2.58 9.70
N GLY A 32 0.87 3.19 10.89
CA GLY A 32 2.03 3.59 11.66
C GLY A 32 2.16 2.77 12.94
N ARG A 33 2.43 3.45 14.05
CA ARG A 33 2.51 2.81 15.36
C ARG A 33 1.09 2.59 15.91
N CYS A 34 0.67 1.33 15.99
CA CYS A 34 -0.59 0.98 16.61
C CYS A 34 -0.55 1.31 18.11
N THR A 35 -1.41 2.22 18.55
CA THR A 35 -1.58 2.57 19.98
C THR A 35 -2.59 1.68 20.69
N TRP A 36 -3.33 0.85 19.93
CA TRP A 36 -4.37 0.00 20.46
C TRP A 36 -3.75 -1.24 21.11
N ARG A 37 -4.26 -1.63 22.28
CA ARG A 37 -3.75 -2.78 23.04
C ARG A 37 -4.48 -4.05 22.63
N GLY A 38 -3.78 -5.17 22.51
CA GLY A 38 -4.37 -6.46 22.17
C GLY A 38 -4.29 -6.81 20.69
N LEU A 39 -4.16 -8.11 20.38
CA LEU A 39 -3.94 -8.60 19.02
C LEU A 39 -5.14 -8.37 18.10
N ASP A 40 -6.36 -8.53 18.62
CA ASP A 40 -7.59 -8.28 17.87
C ASP A 40 -7.70 -6.82 17.42
N HIS A 41 -7.44 -5.90 18.34
CA HIS A 41 -7.40 -4.47 18.07
C HIS A 41 -6.30 -4.09 17.08
N PHE A 42 -5.12 -4.72 17.15
CA PHE A 42 -4.06 -4.54 16.15
C PHE A 42 -4.50 -5.01 14.75
N LYS A 43 -5.14 -6.19 14.66
CA LYS A 43 -5.68 -6.70 13.38
C LYS A 43 -6.72 -5.73 12.81
N THR A 44 -7.63 -5.25 13.64
CA THR A 44 -8.68 -4.30 13.23
C THR A 44 -8.09 -2.96 12.78
N TYR A 45 -7.06 -2.46 13.45
CA TYR A 45 -6.33 -1.25 13.07
C TYR A 45 -5.64 -1.40 11.70
N VAL A 46 -4.96 -2.53 11.47
CA VAL A 46 -4.35 -2.83 10.17
C VAL A 46 -5.40 -2.91 9.06
N TRP A 47 -6.49 -3.63 9.31
CA TRP A 47 -7.58 -3.79 8.35
C TRP A 47 -8.25 -2.47 8.00
N SER A 48 -8.55 -1.63 8.98
CA SER A 48 -9.18 -0.33 8.74
C SER A 48 -8.31 0.59 7.88
N SER A 49 -7.00 0.65 8.16
CA SER A 49 -6.03 1.39 7.33
C SER A 49 -5.98 0.90 5.88
N VAL A 50 -5.94 -0.43 5.68
CA VAL A 50 -5.87 -1.03 4.34
C VAL A 50 -7.18 -0.80 3.57
N VAL A 51 -8.33 -0.97 4.21
CA VAL A 51 -9.65 -0.76 3.59
C VAL A 51 -9.82 0.70 3.19
N ALA A 52 -9.48 1.65 4.06
CA ALA A 52 -9.59 3.08 3.76
C ALA A 52 -8.74 3.49 2.55
N TYR A 53 -7.50 2.97 2.45
CA TYR A 53 -6.64 3.22 1.30
C TYR A 53 -7.21 2.63 0.00
N ASN A 54 -7.68 1.39 0.03
CA ASN A 54 -8.26 0.75 -1.14
C ASN A 54 -9.55 1.42 -1.59
N LEU A 55 -10.40 1.87 -0.66
CA LEU A 55 -11.60 2.63 -0.98
C LEU A 55 -11.27 3.92 -1.74
N ALA A 56 -10.26 4.66 -1.27
CA ALA A 56 -9.79 5.86 -1.95
C ALA A 56 -9.15 5.57 -3.33
N LEU A 57 -8.57 4.39 -3.54
CA LEU A 57 -8.15 3.96 -4.86
C LEU A 57 -9.35 3.66 -5.76
N PHE A 58 -10.35 2.94 -5.27
CA PHE A 58 -11.55 2.62 -6.05
C PHE A 58 -12.30 3.87 -6.51
N THR A 59 -12.41 4.91 -5.68
CA THR A 59 -13.07 6.16 -6.09
C THR A 59 -12.28 6.95 -7.15
N ARG A 60 -10.97 6.72 -7.25
CA ARG A 60 -10.10 7.34 -8.26
C ARG A 60 -10.07 6.58 -9.59
N LEU A 61 -10.42 5.30 -9.57
CA LEU A 61 -10.55 4.50 -10.77
C LEU A 61 -11.86 4.90 -11.46
N LYS A 62 -11.75 5.60 -12.59
CA LYS A 62 -12.92 5.82 -13.45
C LYS A 62 -13.43 4.45 -13.93
N PRO A 63 -14.73 4.18 -13.89
CA PRO A 63 -15.27 3.03 -14.60
C PRO A 63 -14.91 3.16 -16.08
N VAL A 64 -14.33 2.09 -16.64
CA VAL A 64 -14.08 1.93 -18.07
C VAL A 64 -15.40 1.71 -18.79
#